data_AF-A0A4R6V2Z7-F1
#
_entry.id   AF-A0A4R6V2Z7-F1
#
_cell.length_a   1.000
_cell.length_b   1.000
_cell.length_c   1.000
_cell.angle_alpha   90.00
_cell.angle_beta   90.00
_cell.angle_gamma   90.00
#
_symmetry.space_group_name_H-M   'P 1'
#
loop_
_entity.id
_entity.type
_entity.pdbx_description
1 polymer ?
#
loop_
_entity_poly.entity_id
_entity_poly.type
_entity_poly.pdbx_seq_one_letter_code
_entity_poly.pdbx_strand_id
1 'polypeptide(L)'
;MTERAGSRGVVAAALRLFDERGFEATTMDDVAVAAGVSRSTLFRRFGSKDDVVFADQEELVESVRALLDASHGDPVAAVRAAAHAVLRAYTSRPEVALRRYRLVRAHAALRDRELAMTARYQALFTQHLSRGYGDPRRLLAAEVLAAAVIAAHNHVLRAWLRDPGEGGPSPAARLEEALEFVVAGRAAPPGGSGGPVPAGGGEVLVAVYPAGASGEEVLARVRAALGGAP
;
A
#
# COMPACT_ATOMS: atom_id res chain seq x y z
N MET A 1 35.87 -19.20 7.48
CA MET A 1 34.78 -19.63 6.58
C MET A 1 33.72 -18.53 6.65
N THR A 2 33.84 -17.50 5.82
CA THR A 2 33.02 -16.28 5.93
C THR A 2 31.63 -16.56 5.38
N GLU A 3 30.64 -16.59 6.26
CA GLU A 3 29.22 -16.70 5.91
C GLU A 3 28.89 -15.56 4.93
N ARG A 4 28.41 -15.91 3.72
CA ARG A 4 28.08 -14.90 2.71
C ARG A 4 26.95 -14.02 3.24
N ALA A 5 27.24 -12.75 3.51
CA ALA A 5 26.19 -11.81 3.84
C ALA A 5 25.16 -11.72 2.69
N GLY A 6 23.91 -12.12 2.99
CA GLY A 6 22.76 -11.84 2.11
C GLY A 6 22.56 -10.34 1.94
N SER A 7 21.74 -9.90 0.99
CA SER A 7 21.57 -8.46 0.70
C SER A 7 21.16 -7.67 1.94
N ARG A 8 20.33 -8.25 2.81
CA ARG A 8 19.96 -7.68 4.12
C ARG A 8 21.15 -7.34 5.03
N GLY A 9 22.21 -8.16 5.04
CA GLY A 9 23.41 -7.93 5.86
C GLY A 9 24.27 -6.81 5.28
N VAL A 10 24.45 -6.81 3.95
CA VAL A 10 25.18 -5.76 3.23
C VAL A 10 24.50 -4.40 3.40
N VAL A 11 23.17 -4.35 3.22
CA VAL A 11 22.36 -3.14 3.39
C VAL A 11 22.52 -2.56 4.81
N ALA A 12 22.47 -3.42 5.84
CA ALA A 12 22.64 -2.97 7.22
C ALA A 12 24.03 -2.35 7.46
N ALA A 13 25.08 -3.03 6.98
CA ALA A 13 26.44 -2.55 7.11
C ALA A 13 26.65 -1.21 6.38
N ALA A 14 26.10 -1.09 5.17
CA ALA A 14 26.17 0.13 4.36
C ALA A 14 25.42 1.29 5.02
N LEU A 15 24.16 1.09 5.41
CA LEU A 15 23.36 2.13 6.07
C LEU A 15 23.98 2.61 7.38
N ARG A 16 24.58 1.69 8.16
CA ARG A 16 25.35 2.07 9.36
C ARG A 16 26.56 2.94 9.00
N LEU A 17 27.36 2.55 8.01
CA LEU A 17 28.52 3.35 7.57
C LEU A 17 28.11 4.73 7.04
N PHE A 18 27.03 4.80 6.26
CA PHE A 18 26.52 6.07 5.73
C PHE A 18 26.04 7.00 6.84
N ASP A 19 25.44 6.46 7.91
CA ASP A 19 25.01 7.21 9.09
C ASP A 19 26.22 7.68 9.93
N GLU A 20 27.26 6.85 10.07
CA GLU A 20 28.46 7.15 10.88
C GLU A 20 29.46 8.10 10.19
N ARG A 21 29.67 7.94 8.88
CA ARG A 21 30.74 8.62 8.12
C ARG A 21 30.23 9.60 7.08
N GLY A 22 28.92 9.58 6.81
CA GLY A 22 28.30 10.32 5.71
C GLY A 22 28.27 9.51 4.41
N PHE A 23 27.18 9.70 3.65
CA PHE A 23 26.94 8.99 2.40
C PHE A 23 28.01 9.24 1.34
N GLU A 24 28.45 10.49 1.17
CA GLU A 24 29.42 10.85 0.14
C GLU A 24 30.84 10.39 0.47
N ALA A 25 31.23 10.48 1.74
CA ALA A 25 32.55 10.10 2.20
C ALA A 25 32.78 8.58 2.28
N THR A 26 31.71 7.78 2.24
CA THR A 26 31.81 6.31 2.26
C THR A 26 31.94 5.76 0.85
N THR A 27 32.90 4.86 0.64
CA THR A 27 33.10 4.17 -0.64
C THR A 27 32.44 2.79 -0.67
N MET A 28 32.22 2.24 -1.87
CA MET A 28 31.80 0.83 -2.00
C MET A 28 32.84 -0.15 -1.45
N ASP A 29 34.11 0.22 -1.40
CA ASP A 29 35.16 -0.63 -0.80
C ASP A 29 35.00 -0.71 0.72
N ASP A 30 34.71 0.43 1.36
CA ASP A 30 34.42 0.47 2.80
C ASP A 30 33.22 -0.42 3.15
N VAL A 31 32.17 -0.36 2.31
CA VAL A 31 30.99 -1.21 2.45
C VAL A 31 31.34 -2.69 2.30
N ALA A 32 32.19 -3.04 1.32
CA ALA A 32 32.61 -4.43 1.10
C ALA A 32 33.35 -4.98 2.33
N VAL A 33 34.29 -4.19 2.88
CA VAL A 33 35.04 -4.53 4.09
C VAL A 33 34.09 -4.69 5.28
N ALA A 34 33.20 -3.73 5.52
CA ALA A 34 32.28 -3.78 6.65
C ALA A 34 31.23 -4.90 6.56
N ALA A 35 30.85 -5.30 5.35
CA ALA A 35 29.92 -6.40 5.10
C ALA A 35 30.59 -7.77 5.02
N GLY A 36 31.93 -7.85 5.09
CA GLY A 36 32.67 -9.11 5.01
C GLY A 36 32.60 -9.78 3.64
N VAL A 37 32.45 -9.01 2.56
CA VAL A 37 32.37 -9.52 1.17
C VAL A 37 33.51 -8.95 0.33
N SER A 38 33.90 -9.65 -0.74
CA SER A 38 34.91 -9.11 -1.67
C SER A 38 34.36 -7.95 -2.48
N ARG A 39 35.21 -6.97 -2.80
CA ARG A 39 34.89 -5.84 -3.70
C ARG A 39 34.20 -6.29 -4.98
N SER A 40 34.79 -7.26 -5.68
CA SER A 40 34.23 -7.83 -6.92
C SER A 40 32.81 -8.39 -6.72
N THR A 41 32.55 -9.04 -5.58
CA THR A 41 31.21 -9.57 -5.26
C THR A 41 30.21 -8.45 -4.99
N LEU A 42 30.61 -7.41 -4.26
CA LEU A 42 29.74 -6.28 -3.96
C LEU A 42 29.35 -5.53 -5.25
N PHE A 43 30.33 -5.13 -6.06
CA PHE A 43 30.08 -4.41 -7.30
C PHE A 43 29.25 -5.23 -8.30
N ARG A 44 29.51 -6.53 -8.43
CA ARG A 44 28.71 -7.41 -9.29
C ARG A 44 27.24 -7.51 -8.85
N ARG A 45 26.98 -7.49 -7.54
CA ARG A 45 25.63 -7.65 -6.99
C ARG A 45 24.81 -6.37 -7.00
N PHE A 46 25.45 -5.23 -6.73
CA PHE A 46 24.72 -3.98 -6.47
C PHE A 46 25.13 -2.84 -7.39
N GLY A 47 26.33 -2.82 -7.96
CA GLY A 47 26.76 -1.74 -8.87
C GLY A 47 27.13 -0.43 -8.16
N SER A 48 26.18 0.20 -7.46
CA SER A 48 26.34 1.54 -6.86
C SER A 48 25.98 1.59 -5.36
N LYS A 49 26.32 2.71 -4.68
CA LYS A 49 25.91 2.96 -3.28
C LYS A 49 24.39 3.02 -3.14
N ASP A 50 23.75 3.70 -4.09
CA ASP A 50 22.30 3.89 -4.16
C ASP A 50 21.59 2.54 -4.26
N ASP A 51 22.08 1.65 -5.11
CA ASP A 51 21.49 0.31 -5.26
C ASP A 51 21.66 -0.54 -3.99
N VAL A 52 22.78 -0.40 -3.27
CA VAL A 52 22.95 -1.06 -1.97
C VAL A 52 21.90 -0.60 -0.97
N VAL A 53 21.49 0.67 -0.96
CA VAL A 53 20.50 1.20 -0.01
C VAL A 53 19.13 0.50 -0.15
N PHE A 54 18.77 0.08 -1.37
CA PHE A 54 17.46 -0.49 -1.71
C PHE A 54 17.46 -1.99 -2.01
N ALA A 55 18.62 -2.65 -2.01
CA ALA A 55 18.74 -4.04 -2.47
C ALA A 55 17.82 -5.05 -1.74
N ASP A 56 17.65 -4.93 -0.43
CA ASP A 56 16.71 -5.80 0.31
C ASP A 56 15.23 -5.47 0.02
N GLN A 57 14.94 -4.25 -0.43
CA GLN A 57 13.59 -3.89 -0.90
C GLN A 57 13.31 -4.46 -2.28
N GLU A 58 14.33 -4.59 -3.14
CA GLU A 58 14.16 -5.27 -4.43
C GLU A 58 13.86 -6.76 -4.23
N GLU A 59 14.54 -7.43 -3.30
CA GLU A 59 14.23 -8.80 -2.89
C GLU A 59 12.82 -8.90 -2.28
N LEU A 60 12.39 -7.88 -1.53
CA LEU A 60 11.05 -7.82 -0.96
C LEU A 60 9.97 -7.66 -2.02
N VAL A 61 10.21 -6.87 -3.08
CA VAL A 61 9.30 -6.76 -4.23
C VAL A 61 9.05 -8.13 -4.86
N GLU A 62 10.10 -8.92 -5.09
CA GLU A 62 9.94 -10.27 -5.65
C GLU A 62 9.26 -11.23 -4.68
N SER A 63 9.51 -11.10 -3.38
CA SER A 63 8.79 -11.87 -2.35
C SER A 63 7.29 -11.52 -2.32
N VAL A 64 6.95 -10.24 -2.49
CA VAL A 64 5.56 -9.77 -2.59
C VAL A 64 4.90 -10.25 -3.87
N ARG A 65 5.61 -10.23 -5.00
CA ARG A 65 5.13 -10.82 -6.25
C ARG A 65 4.76 -12.29 -6.05
N ALA A 66 5.68 -13.08 -5.49
CA ALA A 66 5.44 -14.49 -5.22
C ALA A 66 4.25 -14.73 -4.28
N LEU A 67 4.09 -13.91 -3.24
CA LEU A 67 2.93 -13.95 -2.34
C LEU A 67 1.62 -13.70 -3.10
N LEU A 68 1.59 -12.70 -3.98
CA LEU A 68 0.40 -12.37 -4.78
C LEU A 68 0.09 -13.47 -5.80
N ASP A 69 1.10 -14.01 -6.49
CA ASP A 69 0.93 -15.07 -7.49
C ASP A 69 0.46 -16.39 -6.87
N ALA A 70 0.85 -16.68 -5.63
CA ALA A 70 0.40 -17.86 -4.88
C ALA A 70 -0.98 -17.68 -4.22
N SER A 71 -1.54 -16.47 -4.22
CA SER A 71 -2.82 -16.21 -3.57
C SER A 71 -4.00 -16.76 -4.39
N HIS A 72 -4.99 -17.27 -3.69
CA HIS A 72 -6.26 -17.76 -4.26
C HIS A 72 -7.41 -17.07 -3.53
N GLY A 73 -8.45 -16.68 -4.26
CA GLY A 73 -9.64 -16.04 -3.69
C GLY A 73 -9.71 -14.54 -3.97
N ASP A 74 -10.07 -13.75 -2.95
CA ASP A 74 -10.31 -12.31 -3.11
C ASP A 74 -9.00 -11.54 -3.40
N PRO A 75 -8.87 -10.90 -4.58
CA PRO A 75 -7.67 -10.14 -4.93
C PRO A 75 -7.44 -8.92 -4.02
N VAL A 76 -8.49 -8.37 -3.39
CA VAL A 76 -8.35 -7.26 -2.44
C VAL A 76 -7.72 -7.76 -1.14
N ALA A 77 -8.18 -8.89 -0.61
CA ALA A 77 -7.57 -9.54 0.56
C ALA A 77 -6.09 -9.88 0.33
N ALA A 78 -5.72 -10.37 -0.86
CA ALA A 78 -4.33 -10.65 -1.22
C ALA A 78 -3.45 -9.38 -1.18
N VAL A 79 -3.93 -8.27 -1.75
CA VAL A 79 -3.23 -6.97 -1.70
C VAL A 79 -3.10 -6.45 -0.27
N ARG A 80 -4.12 -6.60 0.58
CA ARG A 80 -4.04 -6.24 2.02
C ARG A 80 -2.95 -7.06 2.72
N ALA A 81 -2.92 -8.37 2.50
CA ALA A 81 -1.91 -9.25 3.07
C ALA A 81 -0.49 -8.87 2.62
N ALA A 82 -0.32 -8.51 1.35
CA ALA A 82 0.94 -8.01 0.80
C ALA A 82 1.37 -6.68 1.43
N ALA A 83 0.46 -5.71 1.59
CA ALA A 83 0.76 -4.43 2.24
C ALA A 83 1.24 -4.63 3.69
N HIS A 84 0.62 -5.57 4.42
CA HIS A 84 1.07 -5.98 5.75
C HIS A 84 2.44 -6.66 5.74
N ALA A 85 2.72 -7.53 4.77
CA ALA A 85 4.03 -8.16 4.63
C ALA A 85 5.14 -7.12 4.39
N VAL A 86 4.89 -6.12 3.55
CA VAL A 86 5.81 -5.01 3.34
C VAL A 86 6.03 -4.24 4.64
N LEU A 87 4.96 -3.91 5.37
CA LEU A 87 5.10 -3.14 6.62
C LEU A 87 5.93 -3.90 7.66
N ARG A 88 5.66 -5.20 7.81
CA ARG A 88 6.44 -6.07 8.71
C ARG A 88 7.92 -6.12 8.37
N ALA A 89 8.28 -6.05 7.09
CA ALA A 89 9.68 -6.03 6.67
C ALA A 89 10.42 -4.78 7.20
N TYR A 90 9.75 -3.63 7.31
CA TYR A 90 10.31 -2.44 7.96
C TYR A 90 10.30 -2.56 9.48
N THR A 91 9.18 -2.96 10.09
CA THR A 91 9.04 -2.96 11.56
C THR A 91 9.86 -4.05 12.24
N SER A 92 10.23 -5.13 11.54
CA SER A 92 11.13 -6.17 12.06
C SER A 92 12.58 -5.73 12.19
N ARG A 93 12.97 -4.62 11.54
CA ARG A 93 14.35 -4.07 11.55
C ARG A 93 14.28 -2.54 11.66
N PRO A 94 13.80 -2.01 12.80
CA PRO A 94 13.49 -0.59 12.94
C PRO A 94 14.74 0.29 12.80
N GLU A 95 15.90 -0.18 13.25
CA GLU A 95 17.15 0.56 13.11
C GLU A 95 17.53 0.77 11.64
N VAL A 96 17.46 -0.27 10.80
CA VAL A 96 17.71 -0.20 9.35
C VAL A 96 16.71 0.74 8.70
N ALA A 97 15.43 0.59 9.04
CA ALA A 97 14.36 1.40 8.48
C ALA A 97 14.54 2.90 8.80
N LEU A 98 14.90 3.23 10.04
CA LEU A 98 15.14 4.61 10.49
C LEU A 98 16.38 5.22 9.83
N ARG A 99 17.49 4.48 9.72
CA ARG A 99 18.69 4.95 9.01
C ARG A 99 18.40 5.24 7.55
N ARG A 100 17.74 4.29 6.85
CA ARG A 100 17.30 4.50 5.46
C ARG A 100 16.40 5.73 5.35
N TYR A 101 15.42 5.89 6.24
CA TYR A 101 14.49 7.03 6.21
C TYR A 101 15.21 8.37 6.34
N ARG A 102 16.16 8.49 7.29
CA ARG A 102 16.98 9.71 7.44
C ARG A 102 17.82 9.98 6.20
N LEU A 103 18.49 8.95 5.71
CA LEU A 103 19.35 9.03 4.53
C LEU A 103 18.56 9.46 3.28
N VAL A 104 17.43 8.81 2.98
CA VAL A 104 16.57 9.15 1.85
C VAL A 104 16.10 10.60 1.94
N ARG A 105 15.70 11.08 3.13
CA ARG A 105 15.28 12.49 3.28
C ARG A 105 16.40 13.50 3.05
N ALA A 106 17.66 13.13 3.30
CA ALA A 106 18.81 14.01 3.13
C ALA A 106 19.32 14.08 1.68
N HIS A 107 19.08 13.06 0.84
CA HIS A 107 19.68 12.96 -0.50
C HIS A 107 18.61 12.87 -1.61
N ALA A 108 18.68 13.76 -2.61
CA ALA A 108 17.71 13.82 -3.71
C ALA A 108 17.66 12.53 -4.56
N ALA A 109 18.81 12.01 -4.97
CA ALA A 109 18.88 10.78 -5.78
C ALA A 109 18.20 9.58 -5.11
N LEU A 110 18.31 9.46 -3.79
CA LEU A 110 17.66 8.39 -3.03
C LEU A 110 16.14 8.58 -2.91
N ARG A 111 15.64 9.81 -2.94
CA ARG A 111 14.19 10.09 -3.01
C ARG A 111 13.62 9.64 -4.35
N ASP A 112 14.31 9.93 -5.45
CA ASP A 112 13.90 9.48 -6.79
C ASP A 112 13.87 7.96 -6.86
N ARG A 113 14.85 7.29 -6.24
CA ARG A 113 14.88 5.83 -6.13
C ARG A 113 13.74 5.28 -5.26
N GLU A 114 13.40 5.93 -4.15
CA GLU A 114 12.24 5.57 -3.32
C GLU A 114 10.91 5.70 -4.09
N LEU A 115 10.75 6.75 -4.90
CA LEU A 115 9.59 6.92 -5.77
C LEU A 115 9.49 5.78 -6.78
N ALA A 116 10.60 5.42 -7.43
CA ALA A 116 10.65 4.28 -8.35
C ALA A 116 10.28 2.95 -7.65
N MET A 117 10.74 2.73 -6.41
CA MET A 117 10.37 1.55 -5.63
C MET A 117 8.88 1.53 -5.27
N THR A 118 8.31 2.68 -4.89
CA THR A 118 6.87 2.82 -4.64
C THR A 118 6.05 2.48 -5.89
N ALA A 119 6.48 2.96 -7.06
CA ALA A 119 5.83 2.66 -8.33
C ALA A 119 5.84 1.16 -8.68
N ARG A 120 6.91 0.42 -8.33
CA ARG A 120 6.97 -1.04 -8.53
C ARG A 120 5.90 -1.77 -7.71
N TYR A 121 5.71 -1.41 -6.44
CA TYR A 121 4.64 -2.01 -5.63
C TYR A 121 3.25 -1.68 -6.17
N GLN A 122 3.02 -0.43 -6.58
CA GLN A 122 1.74 -0.04 -7.19
C GLN A 122 1.46 -0.85 -8.47
N ALA A 123 2.46 -1.04 -9.33
CA ALA A 123 2.33 -1.84 -10.54
C ALA A 123 1.98 -3.31 -10.22
N LEU A 124 2.62 -3.92 -9.22
CA LEU A 124 2.30 -5.27 -8.76
C LEU A 124 0.85 -5.39 -8.28
N PHE A 125 0.41 -4.46 -7.43
CA PHE A 125 -0.95 -4.46 -6.90
C PHE A 125 -1.98 -4.23 -8.00
N THR A 126 -1.73 -3.28 -8.89
CA THR A 126 -2.61 -3.00 -10.04
C THR A 126 -2.73 -4.22 -10.95
N GLN A 127 -1.61 -4.87 -11.28
CA GLN A 127 -1.60 -6.07 -12.11
C GLN A 127 -2.38 -7.21 -11.47
N HIS A 128 -2.17 -7.46 -10.17
CA HIS A 128 -2.86 -8.51 -9.45
C HIS A 128 -4.38 -8.27 -9.38
N LEU A 129 -4.79 -7.04 -9.00
CA LEU A 129 -6.20 -6.65 -8.94
C LEU A 129 -6.88 -6.73 -10.30
N SER A 130 -6.20 -6.28 -11.37
CA SER A 130 -6.73 -6.32 -12.74
C SER A 130 -7.00 -7.74 -13.21
N ARG A 131 -6.10 -8.69 -12.93
CA ARG A 131 -6.29 -10.12 -13.22
C ARG A 131 -7.48 -10.68 -12.45
N GLY A 132 -7.63 -10.32 -11.17
CA GLY A 132 -8.72 -10.80 -10.33
C GLY A 132 -10.09 -10.25 -10.71
N TYR A 133 -10.19 -9.03 -11.26
CA TYR A 133 -11.47 -8.46 -11.69
C TYR A 133 -11.97 -8.96 -13.04
N GLY A 134 -11.09 -9.35 -13.96
CA GLY A 134 -11.46 -9.96 -15.25
C GLY A 134 -12.24 -9.05 -16.24
N ASP A 135 -12.59 -7.82 -15.86
CA ASP A 135 -13.36 -6.86 -16.66
C ASP A 135 -12.52 -5.60 -16.96
N PRO A 136 -12.31 -5.23 -18.23
CA PRO A 136 -11.64 -4.00 -18.63
C PRO A 136 -12.22 -2.72 -18.00
N ARG A 137 -13.53 -2.70 -17.70
CA ARG A 137 -14.19 -1.55 -17.04
C ARG A 137 -13.76 -1.38 -15.59
N ARG A 138 -13.12 -2.39 -14.99
CA ARG A 138 -12.62 -2.38 -13.61
C ARG A 138 -11.11 -2.11 -13.52
N LEU A 139 -10.44 -1.82 -14.64
CA LEU A 139 -9.02 -1.44 -14.64
C LEU A 139 -8.77 -0.15 -13.85
N LEU A 140 -9.62 0.86 -14.04
CA LEU A 140 -9.56 2.09 -13.24
C LEU A 140 -9.74 1.80 -11.74
N ALA A 141 -10.68 0.91 -11.39
CA ALA A 141 -10.90 0.53 -9.99
C ALA A 141 -9.69 -0.20 -9.40
N ALA A 142 -9.01 -1.04 -10.18
CA ALA A 142 -7.78 -1.72 -9.76
C ALA A 142 -6.63 -0.72 -9.52
N GLU A 143 -6.45 0.23 -10.43
CA GLU A 143 -5.42 1.27 -10.33
C GLU A 143 -5.66 2.20 -9.13
N VAL A 144 -6.89 2.70 -8.97
CA VAL A 144 -7.27 3.56 -7.85
C VAL A 144 -7.11 2.82 -6.52
N LEU A 145 -7.54 1.56 -6.44
CA LEU A 145 -7.39 0.78 -5.21
C LEU A 145 -5.92 0.51 -4.88
N ALA A 146 -5.09 0.15 -5.87
CA ALA A 146 -3.67 -0.03 -5.67
C ALA A 146 -3.00 1.26 -5.16
N ALA A 147 -3.29 2.40 -5.79
CA ALA A 147 -2.78 3.70 -5.37
C ALA A 147 -3.23 4.07 -3.94
N ALA A 148 -4.49 3.82 -3.60
CA ALA A 148 -5.03 4.08 -2.27
C ALA A 148 -4.38 3.20 -1.19
N VAL A 149 -4.14 1.92 -1.47
CA VAL A 149 -3.40 1.01 -0.56
C VAL A 149 -1.97 1.49 -0.35
N ILE A 150 -1.28 1.92 -1.40
CA ILE A 150 0.08 2.48 -1.31
C ILE A 150 0.08 3.76 -0.48
N ALA A 151 -0.90 4.64 -0.66
CA ALA A 151 -1.04 5.87 0.11
C ALA A 151 -1.27 5.58 1.61
N ALA A 152 -2.19 4.66 1.92
CA ALA A 152 -2.47 4.21 3.28
C ALA A 152 -1.22 3.61 3.95
N HIS A 153 -0.52 2.71 3.26
CA HIS A 153 0.71 2.11 3.73
C HIS A 153 1.79 3.16 4.02
N ASN A 154 2.03 4.07 3.07
CA ASN A 154 3.04 5.13 3.21
C ASN A 154 2.70 6.11 4.33
N HIS A 155 1.42 6.41 4.53
CA HIS A 155 0.97 7.24 5.65
C HIS A 155 1.38 6.60 6.99
N VAL A 156 1.02 5.33 7.19
CA VAL A 156 1.29 4.59 8.42
C VAL A 156 2.80 4.41 8.64
N LEU A 157 3.54 3.97 7.61
CA LEU A 157 4.98 3.76 7.69
C LEU A 157 5.72 5.07 8.03
N ARG A 158 5.41 6.18 7.34
CA ARG A 158 6.08 7.46 7.61
C ARG A 158 5.69 8.04 8.96
N ALA A 159 4.45 7.86 9.42
CA ALA A 159 4.06 8.26 10.76
C ALA A 159 4.90 7.52 11.82
N TRP A 160 5.01 6.20 11.68
CA TRP A 160 5.84 5.38 12.58
C TRP A 160 7.34 5.70 12.49
N LEU A 161 7.88 5.99 11.30
CA LEU A 161 9.30 6.37 11.16
C LEU A 161 9.64 7.74 11.78
N ARG A 162 8.65 8.64 11.90
CA ARG A 162 8.82 9.93 12.58
C ARG A 162 8.76 9.79 14.10
N ASP A 163 7.86 8.94 14.57
CA ASP A 163 7.66 8.66 15.99
C ASP A 163 7.47 7.15 16.20
N PRO A 164 8.56 6.41 16.41
CA PRO A 164 8.49 4.97 16.65
C PRO A 164 8.07 4.63 18.10
N GLY A 165 7.66 5.60 18.91
CA GLY A 165 7.32 5.43 20.32
C GLY A 165 6.23 4.40 20.60
N GLU A 166 6.26 3.82 21.81
CA GLU A 166 5.45 2.65 22.20
C GLU A 166 4.05 2.98 22.75
N GLY A 167 3.61 4.23 22.71
CA GLY A 167 2.41 4.70 23.42
C GLY A 167 1.07 4.57 22.69
N GLY A 168 1.00 3.92 21.53
CA GLY A 168 -0.21 3.88 20.69
C GLY A 168 -0.44 2.56 19.96
N PRO A 169 -1.47 2.49 19.10
CA PRO A 169 -1.74 1.28 18.32
C PRO A 169 -0.53 0.87 17.49
N SER A 170 -0.28 -0.43 17.40
CA SER A 170 0.85 -0.96 16.64
C SER A 170 0.77 -0.50 15.16
N PRO A 171 1.90 -0.41 14.44
CA PRO A 171 1.88 -0.06 13.03
C PRO A 171 0.96 -0.98 12.21
N ALA A 172 0.90 -2.26 12.56
CA ALA A 172 -0.01 -3.22 11.92
C ALA A 172 -1.48 -2.87 12.16
N ALA A 173 -1.87 -2.52 13.39
CA ALA A 173 -3.23 -2.10 13.70
C ALA A 173 -3.62 -0.81 12.95
N ARG A 174 -2.72 0.18 12.90
CA ARG A 174 -2.93 1.42 12.12
C ARG A 174 -3.07 1.15 10.62
N LEU A 175 -2.31 0.18 10.09
CA LEU A 175 -2.45 -0.23 8.69
C LEU A 175 -3.79 -0.91 8.44
N GLU A 176 -4.25 -1.76 9.35
CA GLU A 176 -5.56 -2.39 9.23
C GLU A 176 -6.68 -1.35 9.13
N GLU A 177 -6.70 -0.38 10.05
CA GLU A 177 -7.65 0.74 10.06
C GLU A 177 -7.58 1.55 8.74
N ALA A 178 -6.38 1.88 8.28
CA ALA A 178 -6.20 2.63 7.04
C ALA A 178 -6.67 1.83 5.80
N LEU A 179 -6.46 0.52 5.78
CA LEU A 179 -6.94 -0.36 4.70
C LEU A 179 -8.46 -0.56 4.74
N GLU A 180 -9.04 -0.63 5.94
CA GLU A 180 -10.50 -0.62 6.11
C GLU A 180 -11.11 0.67 5.57
N PHE A 181 -10.52 1.84 5.85
CA PHE A 181 -10.95 3.11 5.28
C PHE A 181 -10.94 3.09 3.75
N VAL A 182 -9.87 2.54 3.13
CA VAL A 182 -9.76 2.41 1.67
C VAL A 182 -10.86 1.50 1.10
N VAL A 183 -11.15 0.37 1.76
CA VAL A 183 -12.16 -0.59 1.29
C VAL A 183 -13.58 -0.07 1.53
N ALA A 184 -13.85 0.56 2.67
CA ALA A 184 -15.15 1.16 2.99
C ALA A 184 -15.48 2.32 2.05
N GLY A 185 -14.48 3.14 1.68
CA GLY A 185 -14.62 4.18 0.67
C GLY A 185 -14.99 3.66 -0.72
N ARG A 186 -14.79 2.37 -0.98
CA ARG A 186 -15.21 1.68 -2.22
C ARG A 186 -16.69 1.34 -2.27
N ALA A 187 -17.33 1.21 -1.10
CA ALA A 187 -18.76 0.94 -0.97
C ALA A 187 -19.61 2.21 -1.15
N ALA A 188 -18.99 3.40 -1.06
CA ALA A 188 -19.62 4.67 -1.39
C ALA A 188 -19.43 4.98 -2.89
N PRO A 189 -20.48 4.94 -3.72
CA PRO A 189 -20.36 5.33 -5.12
C PRO A 189 -20.01 6.83 -5.23
N PRO A 190 -19.08 7.23 -6.13
CA PRO A 190 -18.90 8.64 -6.46
C PRO A 190 -20.16 9.11 -7.20
N GLY A 191 -21.09 9.72 -6.46
CA GLY A 191 -22.34 10.27 -7.00
C GLY A 191 -23.64 9.85 -6.30
N GLY A 192 -23.59 9.21 -5.13
CA GLY A 192 -24.80 8.82 -4.38
C GLY A 192 -25.07 9.68 -3.14
N SER A 193 -25.39 10.97 -3.28
CA SER A 193 -26.13 11.68 -2.23
C SER A 193 -27.57 11.15 -2.22
N GLY A 194 -27.77 10.02 -1.53
CA GLY A 194 -29.04 9.33 -1.44
C GLY A 194 -28.97 8.08 -0.56
N GLY A 195 -28.28 8.16 0.58
CA GLY A 195 -28.38 7.14 1.62
C GLY A 195 -29.67 7.32 2.43
N PRO A 196 -30.33 6.24 2.90
CA PRO A 196 -31.62 6.34 3.58
C PRO A 196 -31.48 7.09 4.91
N VAL A 197 -32.35 8.08 5.11
CA VAL A 197 -32.61 8.67 6.43
C VAL A 197 -33.01 7.53 7.39
N PRO A 198 -32.45 7.45 8.61
CA PRO A 198 -32.83 6.39 9.55
C PRO A 198 -34.33 6.45 9.81
N ALA A 199 -34.99 5.29 9.68
CA ALA A 199 -36.41 5.11 9.91
C ALA A 199 -36.76 5.40 11.38
N GLY A 200 -37.02 6.66 11.67
CA GLY A 200 -37.82 7.08 12.81
C GLY A 200 -39.29 7.07 12.41
N GLY A 201 -40.00 5.99 12.76
CA GLY A 201 -41.44 6.02 13.05
C GLY A 201 -42.43 6.48 11.97
N GLY A 202 -42.14 6.31 10.67
CA GLY A 202 -43.13 6.50 9.61
C GLY A 202 -42.89 5.52 8.47
N GLU A 203 -43.93 4.80 8.03
CA GLU A 203 -43.85 3.99 6.81
C GLU A 203 -43.60 4.91 5.62
N VAL A 204 -42.47 4.73 4.94
CA VAL A 204 -42.14 5.45 3.71
C VAL A 204 -42.32 4.51 2.52
N LEU A 205 -43.28 4.84 1.64
CA LEU A 205 -43.50 4.15 0.37
C LEU A 205 -42.68 4.81 -0.74
N VAL A 206 -41.77 4.07 -1.37
CA VAL A 206 -41.01 4.52 -2.55
C VAL A 206 -41.54 3.79 -3.78
N ALA A 207 -42.04 4.53 -4.77
CA ALA A 207 -42.49 4.00 -6.05
C ALA A 207 -41.71 4.64 -7.21
N VAL A 208 -41.26 3.80 -8.14
CA VAL A 208 -40.49 4.22 -9.32
C VAL A 208 -41.38 4.17 -10.56
N TYR A 209 -41.37 5.24 -11.35
CA TYR A 209 -42.21 5.38 -12.53
C TYR A 209 -41.39 5.67 -13.80
N PRO A 210 -41.89 5.27 -14.99
CA PRO A 210 -41.34 5.73 -16.26
C PRO A 210 -41.44 7.26 -16.36
N ALA A 211 -40.47 7.90 -17.02
CA ALA A 211 -40.38 9.36 -17.13
C ALA A 211 -41.58 10.06 -17.80
N GLY A 212 -42.49 9.30 -18.43
CA GLY A 212 -43.71 9.80 -19.08
C GLY A 212 -45.01 9.52 -18.33
N ALA A 213 -44.97 9.01 -17.10
CA ALA A 213 -46.18 8.77 -16.32
C ALA A 213 -46.91 10.09 -16.02
N SER A 214 -48.22 10.10 -16.25
CA SER A 214 -49.05 11.27 -15.96
C SER A 214 -49.24 11.47 -14.46
N GLY A 215 -49.48 12.71 -14.02
CA GLY A 215 -49.71 13.01 -12.60
C GLY A 215 -50.91 12.25 -12.01
N GLU A 216 -51.94 11.99 -12.81
CA GLU A 216 -53.12 11.21 -12.40
C GLU A 216 -52.78 9.73 -12.16
N GLU A 217 -51.96 9.11 -13.00
CA GLU A 217 -51.54 7.70 -12.84
C GLU A 217 -50.71 7.49 -11.58
N VAL A 218 -49.82 8.44 -11.27
CA VAL A 218 -49.01 8.40 -10.05
C VAL A 218 -49.93 8.49 -8.82
N LEU A 219 -50.85 9.45 -8.80
CA LEU A 219 -51.78 9.66 -7.68
C LEU A 219 -52.74 8.48 -7.47
N ALA A 220 -53.28 7.88 -8.54
CA ALA A 220 -54.19 6.74 -8.46
C ALA A 220 -53.52 5.52 -7.80
N ARG A 221 -52.25 5.26 -8.15
CA ARG A 221 -51.51 4.12 -7.61
C ARG A 221 -51.00 4.35 -6.20
N VAL A 222 -50.62 5.57 -5.84
CA VAL A 222 -50.29 5.92 -4.45
C VAL A 222 -51.51 5.71 -3.55
N ARG A 223 -52.72 6.12 -3.98
CA ARG A 223 -53.95 5.85 -3.22
C ARG A 223 -54.24 4.36 -3.05
N ALA A 224 -54.08 3.57 -4.11
CA ALA A 224 -54.27 2.12 -4.05
C ALA A 224 -53.29 1.44 -3.08
N ALA A 225 -52.03 1.90 -3.05
CA ALA A 225 -51.01 1.37 -2.15
C ALA A 225 -51.24 1.74 -0.67
N LEU A 226 -51.89 2.87 -0.39
CA LEU A 226 -52.22 3.33 0.96
C LEU A 226 -53.55 2.75 1.49
N GLY A 227 -54.16 1.79 0.79
CA GLY A 227 -55.36 1.08 1.26
C GLY A 227 -56.66 1.89 1.25
N GLY A 228 -56.67 3.08 0.63
CA GLY A 228 -57.88 3.88 0.48
C GLY A 228 -58.75 3.40 -0.68
N ALA A 229 -59.75 2.58 -0.41
CA ALA A 229 -60.93 2.49 -1.28
C ALA A 229 -61.64 3.86 -1.31
N PRO A 230 -62.30 4.24 -2.42
CA PRO A 230 -62.75 5.61 -2.71
C PRO A 230 -63.71 6.20 -1.67
#